data_AF-A0A2N5Z2R5-F1
#
_entry.id   AF-A0A2N5Z2R5-F1
#
_cell.length_a   1.000
_cell.length_b   1.000
_cell.length_c   1.000
_cell.angle_alpha   90.00
_cell.angle_beta   90.00
_cell.angle_gamma   90.00
#
_symmetry.space_group_name_H-M   'P 1'
#
loop_
_entity.id
_entity.type
_entity.pdbx_description
1 polymer ?
#
loop_
_entity_poly.entity_id
_entity_poly.type
_entity_poly.pdbx_seq_one_letter_code
_entity_poly.pdbx_strand_id
1 'polypeptide(L)'
;MKKSQKYKRLVLILIVFIISAINTYSQNYLEVKGRLTFKENEGSSQNAEIKLYESGNYVQSLDIDRSGKFKIDLEINKDYIFEFASEGHVTKKINIITQVPDRFENKSFTPIYFAVELFHQYDGVNTMVFTQPVGLIKFYNQIGDFDYDVDYSSEIRNKIEKAERELEEAHDQFIEDQRQEALAERQAEIAAQKAAEEAERLRKLEEQKAAAEARKKEEEQRKIQETAEKERIRKQQEEEAEKRRQEEEAKKQAELLEKQRIAEEQRKAAEEKARIAAEEEARKKAALEAQLKAEEEARKKAAEEAARIEAERKANLIAQQQEQANNRRQEELVKQEAEKIEKERIAEQLRIEAEERAKKEAEELARKKAAE
;
A
#
# COMPACT_ATOMS: atom_id res chain seq x y z
N MET A 1 -69.42 113.02 -11.28
CA MET A 1 -68.23 113.20 -10.40
C MET A 1 -67.47 111.91 -10.04
N LYS A 2 -68.10 110.74 -9.83
CA LYS A 2 -67.39 109.51 -9.40
C LYS A 2 -66.37 108.92 -10.40
N LYS A 3 -66.57 109.08 -11.72
CA LYS A 3 -65.62 108.57 -12.75
C LYS A 3 -64.28 109.33 -12.74
N SER A 4 -64.30 110.67 -12.61
CA SER A 4 -63.09 111.50 -12.57
C SER A 4 -62.17 111.18 -11.39
N GLN A 5 -62.74 110.89 -10.21
CA GLN A 5 -61.98 110.46 -9.03
C GLN A 5 -61.29 109.10 -9.21
N LYS A 6 -61.90 108.17 -9.96
CA LYS A 6 -61.27 106.88 -10.28
C LYS A 6 -60.07 107.04 -11.20
N TYR A 7 -60.16 107.88 -12.24
CA TYR A 7 -59.03 108.15 -13.13
C TYR A 7 -57.89 108.88 -12.42
N LYS A 8 -58.18 109.83 -11.53
CA LYS A 8 -57.14 110.48 -10.70
C LYS A 8 -56.42 109.50 -9.79
N ARG A 9 -57.14 108.56 -9.16
CA ARG A 9 -56.52 107.50 -8.34
C ARG A 9 -55.67 106.55 -9.18
N LEU A 10 -56.13 106.19 -10.38
CA LEU A 10 -55.42 105.28 -11.26
C LEU A 10 -54.14 105.92 -11.83
N VAL A 11 -54.18 107.21 -12.16
CA VAL A 11 -53.00 108.00 -12.54
C VAL A 11 -52.03 108.16 -11.36
N LEU A 12 -52.53 108.43 -10.15
CA LEU A 12 -51.68 108.54 -8.95
C LEU A 12 -50.96 107.22 -8.65
N ILE A 13 -51.65 106.07 -8.76
CA ILE A 13 -51.07 104.73 -8.58
C ILE A 13 -50.02 104.46 -9.66
N LEU A 14 -50.28 104.84 -10.92
CA LEU A 14 -49.32 104.69 -12.01
C LEU A 14 -48.05 105.54 -11.78
N ILE A 15 -48.20 106.77 -11.28
CA ILE A 15 -47.07 107.66 -10.97
C ILE A 15 -46.23 107.11 -9.81
N VAL A 16 -46.86 106.59 -8.75
CA VAL A 16 -46.15 105.94 -7.62
C VAL A 16 -45.41 104.68 -8.07
N PHE A 17 -45.98 103.92 -9.01
CA PHE A 17 -45.35 102.72 -9.57
C PHE A 17 -44.13 103.07 -10.45
N ILE A 18 -44.20 104.17 -11.21
CA ILE A 18 -43.08 104.66 -12.03
C ILE A 18 -41.95 105.23 -11.17
N ILE A 19 -42.25 105.94 -10.07
CA ILE A 19 -41.23 106.51 -9.17
C ILE A 19 -40.47 105.41 -8.42
N SER A 20 -41.10 104.25 -8.20
CA SER A 20 -40.50 103.10 -7.52
C SER A 20 -39.52 102.31 -8.42
N ALA A 21 -39.55 102.53 -9.74
CA ALA A 21 -38.73 101.80 -10.72
C ALA A 21 -37.39 102.50 -11.08
N ILE A 22 -37.04 103.64 -10.45
CA ILE A 22 -35.86 104.45 -10.82
C ILE A 22 -34.67 104.25 -9.87
N ASN A 23 -34.76 103.40 -8.84
CA ASN A 23 -33.60 103.10 -7.98
C ASN A 23 -32.79 101.92 -8.52
N THR A 24 -32.26 102.04 -9.73
CA THR A 24 -31.13 101.21 -10.16
C THR A 24 -29.87 101.91 -9.66
N TYR A 25 -29.53 101.71 -8.38
CA TYR A 25 -28.18 102.03 -7.92
C TYR A 25 -27.24 101.13 -8.70
N SER A 26 -26.35 101.72 -9.50
CA SER A 26 -25.22 101.00 -10.06
C SER A 26 -24.33 100.59 -8.89
N GLN A 27 -24.49 99.36 -8.40
CA GLN A 27 -23.54 98.80 -7.44
C GLN A 27 -22.23 98.63 -8.19
N ASN A 28 -21.24 99.44 -7.82
CA ASN A 28 -19.89 99.31 -8.32
C ASN A 28 -19.15 98.31 -7.42
N TYR A 29 -18.37 97.43 -8.04
CA TYR A 29 -17.75 96.29 -7.37
C TYR A 29 -16.26 96.24 -7.65
N LEU A 30 -15.49 95.77 -6.68
CA LEU A 30 -14.13 95.32 -6.85
C LEU A 30 -14.13 93.81 -7.09
N GLU A 31 -13.78 93.39 -8.30
CA GLU A 31 -13.59 91.98 -8.61
C GLU A 31 -12.30 91.46 -7.94
N VAL A 32 -12.42 90.42 -7.13
CA VAL A 32 -11.32 89.75 -6.46
C VAL A 32 -11.24 88.31 -6.95
N LYS A 33 -10.05 87.92 -7.40
CA LYS A 33 -9.71 86.57 -7.81
C LYS A 33 -8.53 86.11 -6.99
N GLY A 34 -8.51 84.83 -6.64
CA GLY A 34 -7.35 84.30 -5.97
C GLY A 34 -7.19 82.82 -6.12
N ARG A 35 -6.08 82.34 -5.57
CA ARG A 35 -5.75 80.92 -5.51
C ARG A 35 -5.24 80.54 -4.14
N LEU A 36 -5.82 79.51 -3.56
CA LEU A 36 -5.35 78.85 -2.36
C LEU A 36 -4.42 77.69 -2.73
N THR A 37 -3.22 77.68 -2.16
CA THR A 37 -2.22 76.60 -2.29
C THR A 37 -1.75 76.16 -0.91
N PHE A 38 -1.05 75.03 -0.88
CA PHE A 38 -0.54 74.43 0.35
C PHE A 38 0.97 74.24 0.19
N LYS A 39 1.73 74.63 1.20
CA LYS A 39 3.16 74.37 1.26
C LYS A 39 3.41 72.86 1.24
N GLU A 40 4.54 72.46 0.64
CA GLU A 40 4.95 71.05 0.49
C GLU A 40 3.93 70.14 -0.22
N ASN A 41 2.85 70.70 -0.78
CA ASN A 41 1.67 69.97 -1.25
C ASN A 41 0.98 69.11 -0.17
N GLU A 42 1.11 69.47 1.11
CA GLU A 42 0.54 68.74 2.25
C GLU A 42 -0.92 69.11 2.54
N GLY A 43 -1.73 69.35 1.52
CA GLY A 43 -3.13 69.73 1.71
C GLY A 43 -3.96 69.66 0.44
N SER A 44 -5.25 69.95 0.57
CA SER A 44 -6.19 69.93 -0.54
C SER A 44 -7.19 71.07 -0.43
N SER A 45 -7.39 71.79 -1.53
CA SER A 45 -8.35 72.89 -1.61
C SER A 45 -9.80 72.43 -1.41
N GLN A 46 -10.08 71.12 -1.51
CA GLN A 46 -11.39 70.54 -1.23
C GLN A 46 -11.74 70.51 0.27
N ASN A 47 -10.73 70.56 1.13
CA ASN A 47 -10.89 70.53 2.59
C ASN A 47 -10.66 71.91 3.22
N ALA A 48 -10.51 72.94 2.39
CA ALA A 48 -10.31 74.31 2.83
C ALA A 48 -11.61 75.11 2.77
N GLU A 49 -11.68 76.12 3.64
CA GLU A 49 -12.77 77.06 3.74
C GLU A 49 -12.23 78.49 3.58
N ILE A 50 -12.91 79.31 2.80
CA ILE A 50 -12.63 80.74 2.69
C ILE A 50 -13.86 81.49 3.20
N LYS A 51 -13.77 82.05 4.41
CA LYS A 51 -14.85 82.86 4.99
C LYS A 51 -14.63 84.33 4.68
N LEU A 52 -15.70 85.00 4.26
CA LEU A 52 -15.75 86.44 4.11
C LEU A 52 -16.48 87.06 5.29
N TYR A 53 -15.87 88.08 5.87
CA TYR A 53 -16.46 88.95 6.88
C TYR A 53 -16.55 90.37 6.32
N GLU A 54 -17.62 91.10 6.63
CA GLU A 54 -17.83 92.52 6.32
C GLU A 54 -17.99 93.29 7.64
N SER A 55 -17.15 94.30 7.85
CA SER A 55 -17.14 95.10 9.08
C SER A 55 -17.10 94.23 10.35
N GLY A 56 -16.40 93.10 10.28
CA GLY A 56 -16.26 92.11 11.36
C GLY A 56 -17.39 91.07 11.47
N ASN A 57 -18.47 91.18 10.70
CA ASN A 57 -19.57 90.22 10.71
C ASN A 57 -19.40 89.19 9.60
N TYR A 58 -19.63 87.91 9.90
CA TYR A 58 -19.60 86.86 8.88
C TYR A 58 -20.67 87.12 7.81
N VAL A 59 -20.27 87.01 6.55
CA VAL A 59 -21.14 87.20 5.38
C VAL A 59 -21.43 85.84 4.72
N GLN A 60 -20.38 85.17 4.22
CA GLN A 60 -20.51 83.92 3.49
C GLN A 60 -19.19 83.14 3.44
N SER A 61 -19.26 81.87 3.09
CA SER A 61 -18.12 81.07 2.64
C SER A 61 -18.05 81.08 1.12
N LEU A 62 -16.85 81.16 0.55
CA LEU A 62 -16.64 81.13 -0.89
C LEU A 62 -16.45 79.70 -1.37
N ASP A 63 -16.97 79.42 -2.57
CA ASP A 63 -16.66 78.18 -3.28
C ASP A 63 -15.23 78.21 -3.82
N ILE A 64 -14.51 77.10 -3.62
CA ILE A 64 -13.14 76.90 -4.09
C ILE A 64 -13.14 75.75 -5.07
N ASP A 65 -12.58 75.96 -6.26
CA ASP A 65 -12.44 74.87 -7.22
C ASP A 65 -11.31 73.90 -6.82
N ARG A 66 -11.24 72.74 -7.49
CA ARG A 66 -10.19 71.73 -7.23
C ARG A 66 -8.77 72.24 -7.46
N SER A 67 -8.59 73.32 -8.22
CA SER A 67 -7.30 73.94 -8.46
C SER A 67 -6.94 75.00 -7.42
N GLY A 68 -7.84 75.24 -6.45
CA GLY A 68 -7.70 76.23 -5.40
C GLY A 68 -8.20 77.62 -5.79
N LYS A 69 -8.78 77.80 -6.98
CA LYS A 69 -9.20 79.13 -7.43
C LYS A 69 -10.55 79.51 -6.85
N PHE A 70 -10.69 80.80 -6.55
CA PHE A 70 -11.94 81.41 -6.13
C PHE A 70 -12.09 82.79 -6.78
N LYS A 71 -13.33 83.27 -6.82
CA LYS A 71 -13.70 84.59 -7.34
C LYS A 71 -14.84 85.15 -6.49
N ILE A 72 -14.79 86.45 -6.21
CA ILE A 72 -15.88 87.20 -5.60
C ILE A 72 -15.86 88.66 -6.05
N ASP A 73 -17.03 89.28 -6.15
CA ASP A 73 -17.17 90.71 -6.41
C ASP A 73 -17.56 91.41 -5.09
N LEU A 74 -16.76 92.38 -4.65
CA LEU A 74 -16.92 93.09 -3.38
C LEU A 74 -17.56 94.46 -3.60
N GLU A 75 -18.62 94.79 -2.87
CA GLU A 75 -19.18 96.16 -2.93
C GLU A 75 -18.16 97.18 -2.44
N ILE A 76 -18.07 98.32 -3.11
CA ILE A 76 -17.20 99.43 -2.67
C ILE A 76 -17.70 100.07 -1.37
N ASN A 77 -16.82 100.82 -0.71
CA ASN A 77 -17.08 101.54 0.54
C ASN A 77 -17.37 100.63 1.74
N LYS A 78 -16.69 99.49 1.80
CA LYS A 78 -16.78 98.47 2.86
C LYS A 78 -15.40 97.98 3.31
N ASP A 79 -15.33 97.38 4.49
CA ASP A 79 -14.15 96.71 5.05
C ASP A 79 -14.40 95.19 5.05
N TYR A 80 -13.59 94.43 4.33
CA TYR A 80 -13.71 92.98 4.21
C TYR A 80 -12.50 92.24 4.77
N ILE A 81 -12.76 91.13 5.46
CA ILE A 81 -11.72 90.19 5.88
C ILE A 81 -12.01 88.83 5.25
N PHE A 82 -11.04 88.33 4.50
CA PHE A 82 -11.00 86.94 4.07
C PHE A 82 -10.23 86.12 5.10
N GLU A 83 -10.81 85.03 5.57
CA GLU A 83 -10.18 84.05 6.45
C GLU A 83 -10.04 82.73 5.70
N PHE A 84 -8.81 82.28 5.52
CA PHE A 84 -8.44 81.05 4.84
C PHE A 84 -8.08 80.01 5.90
N ALA A 85 -8.83 78.92 5.97
CA ALA A 85 -8.63 77.87 6.95
C ALA A 85 -8.67 76.49 6.30
N SER A 86 -7.86 75.57 6.82
CA SER A 86 -7.89 74.15 6.48
C SER A 86 -7.44 73.37 7.71
N GLU A 87 -8.00 72.18 7.92
CA GLU A 87 -7.60 71.31 9.02
C GLU A 87 -6.10 70.98 8.94
N GLY A 88 -5.41 71.00 10.08
CA GLY A 88 -3.97 70.77 10.17
C GLY A 88 -3.08 71.90 9.62
N HIS A 89 -3.65 73.05 9.24
CA HIS A 89 -2.91 74.15 8.64
C HIS A 89 -3.12 75.47 9.39
N VAL A 90 -2.17 76.39 9.23
CA VAL A 90 -2.30 77.75 9.76
C VAL A 90 -3.49 78.46 9.11
N THR A 91 -4.27 79.17 9.93
CA THR A 91 -5.33 80.05 9.43
C THR A 91 -4.73 81.40 9.06
N LYS A 92 -4.95 81.88 7.83
CA LYS A 92 -4.46 83.20 7.36
C LYS A 92 -5.61 84.17 7.12
N LYS A 93 -5.40 85.47 7.34
CA LYS A 93 -6.38 86.52 7.05
C LYS A 93 -5.85 87.57 6.07
N ILE A 94 -6.69 88.05 5.15
CA ILE A 94 -6.39 89.19 4.27
C ILE A 94 -7.48 90.24 4.45
N ASN A 95 -7.08 91.49 4.71
CA ASN A 95 -7.99 92.61 4.80
C ASN A 95 -8.02 93.36 3.46
N ILE A 96 -9.22 93.63 2.95
CA ILE A 96 -9.47 94.44 1.76
C ILE A 96 -10.41 95.60 2.14
N ILE A 97 -9.85 96.81 2.18
CA ILE A 97 -10.61 98.05 2.42
C ILE A 97 -11.01 98.62 1.07
N THR A 98 -12.30 98.52 0.75
CA THR A 98 -12.87 98.96 -0.53
C THR A 98 -13.35 100.42 -0.52
N GLN A 99 -12.93 101.20 0.48
CA GLN A 99 -13.27 102.63 0.58
C GLN A 99 -12.64 103.42 -0.58
N VAL A 100 -13.49 104.10 -1.35
CA VAL A 100 -13.06 104.96 -2.45
C VAL A 100 -13.58 106.39 -2.25
N PRO A 101 -12.87 107.43 -2.70
CA PRO A 101 -13.41 108.79 -2.72
C PRO A 101 -14.55 108.93 -3.74
N ASP A 102 -15.53 109.79 -3.47
CA ASP A 102 -16.74 110.03 -4.29
C ASP A 102 -16.46 110.14 -5.80
N ARG A 103 -15.36 110.83 -6.16
CA ARG A 103 -14.94 111.02 -7.56
C ARG A 103 -14.55 109.73 -8.31
N PHE A 104 -14.41 108.60 -7.60
CA PHE A 104 -14.10 107.28 -8.14
C PHE A 104 -15.25 106.29 -7.99
N GLU A 105 -16.36 106.64 -7.34
CA GLU A 105 -17.48 105.72 -7.06
C GLU A 105 -18.11 105.12 -8.32
N ASN A 106 -18.05 105.82 -9.45
CA ASN A 106 -18.61 105.35 -10.73
C ASN A 106 -17.53 104.83 -11.70
N LYS A 107 -16.31 104.57 -11.24
CA LYS A 107 -15.22 104.02 -12.07
C LYS A 107 -15.07 102.53 -11.90
N SER A 108 -14.73 101.83 -12.97
CA SER A 108 -14.29 100.43 -12.87
C SER A 108 -12.88 100.36 -12.31
N PHE A 109 -12.64 99.37 -11.45
CA PHE A 109 -11.35 99.09 -10.85
C PHE A 109 -10.70 97.88 -11.50
N THR A 110 -9.37 97.80 -11.42
CA THR A 110 -8.64 96.62 -11.90
C THR A 110 -8.96 95.43 -10.99
N PRO A 111 -9.32 94.26 -11.53
CA PRO A 111 -9.52 93.08 -10.69
C PRO A 111 -8.24 92.75 -9.91
N ILE A 112 -8.40 92.44 -8.63
CA ILE A 112 -7.27 92.09 -7.76
C ILE A 112 -7.04 90.59 -7.82
N TYR A 113 -5.77 90.21 -7.95
CA TYR A 113 -5.32 88.82 -8.00
C TYR A 113 -4.31 88.55 -6.89
N PHE A 114 -4.58 87.56 -6.03
CA PHE A 114 -3.62 87.12 -5.01
C PHE A 114 -3.57 85.60 -4.84
N ALA A 115 -2.45 85.10 -4.34
CA ALA A 115 -2.29 83.71 -3.93
C ALA A 115 -2.10 83.64 -2.41
N VAL A 116 -2.72 82.64 -1.79
CA VAL A 116 -2.56 82.34 -0.37
C VAL A 116 -1.96 80.95 -0.26
N GLU A 117 -0.77 80.86 0.31
CA GLU A 117 -0.12 79.59 0.64
C GLU A 117 -0.34 79.31 2.14
N LEU A 118 -1.03 78.21 2.45
CA LEU A 118 -1.18 77.71 3.82
C LEU A 118 -0.05 76.74 4.16
N PHE A 119 0.43 76.83 5.39
CA PHE A 119 1.50 76.01 5.94
C PHE A 119 0.89 74.97 6.87
N HIS A 120 1.48 73.77 6.92
CA HIS A 120 1.14 72.81 7.96
C HIS A 120 1.45 73.41 9.34
N GLN A 121 0.61 73.13 10.33
CA GLN A 121 0.87 73.57 11.70
C GLN A 121 1.54 72.43 12.47
N TYR A 122 2.64 72.72 13.15
CA TYR A 122 3.36 71.75 13.97
C TYR A 122 3.13 72.03 15.46
N ASP A 123 3.01 70.97 16.24
CA ASP A 123 2.88 71.07 17.68
C ASP A 123 4.08 71.82 18.29
N GLY A 124 3.79 72.80 19.14
CA GLY A 124 4.82 73.63 19.78
C GLY A 124 5.24 74.88 19.00
N VAL A 125 4.80 75.05 17.74
CA VAL A 125 5.05 76.30 16.98
C VAL A 125 3.91 77.30 17.20
N ASN A 126 4.25 78.56 17.51
CA ASN A 126 3.26 79.60 17.74
C ASN A 126 2.71 80.16 16.42
N THR A 127 1.50 79.74 16.06
CA THR A 127 0.81 80.17 14.82
C THR A 127 -0.14 81.36 15.02
N MET A 128 -0.24 81.92 16.24
CA MET A 128 -1.19 82.99 16.55
C MET A 128 -0.97 84.25 15.70
N VAL A 129 0.25 84.51 15.24
CA VAL A 129 0.55 85.67 14.38
C VAL A 129 -0.24 85.64 13.06
N PHE A 130 -0.52 84.45 12.51
CA PHE A 130 -1.26 84.32 11.24
C PHE A 130 -2.76 84.65 11.38
N THR A 131 -3.27 84.72 12.61
CA THR A 131 -4.66 85.14 12.88
C THR A 131 -4.86 86.64 12.69
N GLN A 132 -3.78 87.43 12.64
CA GLN A 132 -3.81 88.82 12.22
C GLN A 132 -3.82 88.91 10.68
N PRO A 133 -4.41 89.96 10.08
CA PRO A 133 -4.33 90.15 8.64
C PRO A 133 -2.87 90.20 8.19
N VAL A 134 -2.48 89.23 7.35
CA VAL A 134 -1.13 89.10 6.80
C VAL A 134 -0.93 89.94 5.54
N GLY A 135 -2.03 90.42 4.96
CA GLY A 135 -2.04 91.35 3.84
C GLY A 135 -3.15 92.37 3.99
N LEU A 136 -2.89 93.58 3.49
CA LEU A 136 -3.84 94.68 3.39
C LEU A 136 -3.88 95.16 1.95
N ILE A 137 -5.08 95.25 1.38
CA ILE A 137 -5.33 95.84 0.06
C ILE A 137 -6.25 97.04 0.27
N LYS A 138 -5.88 98.19 -0.30
CA LYS A 138 -6.67 99.42 -0.15
C LYS A 138 -6.55 100.32 -1.38
N PHE A 139 -7.46 101.28 -1.47
CA PHE A 139 -7.44 102.26 -2.54
C PHE A 139 -6.30 103.28 -2.37
N TYR A 140 -5.55 103.51 -3.44
CA TYR A 140 -4.49 104.51 -3.50
C TYR A 140 -4.88 105.64 -4.44
N ASN A 141 -5.13 106.82 -3.86
CA ASN A 141 -5.57 108.00 -4.62
C ASN A 141 -4.57 108.46 -5.70
N GLN A 142 -3.28 108.12 -5.53
CA GLN A 142 -2.21 108.45 -6.48
C GLN A 142 -2.34 107.68 -7.80
N ILE A 143 -2.74 106.42 -7.74
CA ILE A 143 -2.95 105.56 -8.91
C ILE A 143 -4.43 105.49 -9.32
N GLY A 144 -5.33 105.90 -8.43
CA GLY A 144 -6.77 105.86 -8.66
C GLY A 144 -7.34 104.45 -8.71
N ASP A 145 -6.68 103.49 -8.05
CA ASP A 145 -7.02 102.07 -8.04
C ASP A 145 -6.59 101.40 -6.72
N PHE A 146 -6.93 100.12 -6.56
CA PHE A 146 -6.55 99.29 -5.42
C PHE A 146 -5.16 98.66 -5.63
N ASP A 147 -4.37 98.62 -4.55
CA ASP A 147 -3.09 97.92 -4.54
C ASP A 147 -2.78 97.38 -3.15
N TYR A 148 -1.76 96.54 -3.06
CA TYR A 148 -1.22 96.02 -1.82
C TYR A 148 -0.56 97.12 -1.00
N ASP A 149 -0.83 97.09 0.29
CA ASP A 149 -0.10 97.91 1.25
C ASP A 149 1.25 97.27 1.56
N VAL A 150 2.23 97.59 0.71
CA VAL A 150 3.63 97.17 0.86
C VAL A 150 4.28 97.80 2.10
N ASP A 151 3.68 98.82 2.71
CA ASP A 151 4.14 99.43 3.95
C ASP A 151 3.40 98.91 5.19
N TYR A 152 2.47 97.94 4.99
CA TYR A 152 1.73 97.35 6.09
C TYR A 152 2.71 96.77 7.11
N SER A 153 2.61 97.36 8.32
CA SER A 153 3.52 97.32 9.46
C SER A 153 4.71 96.38 9.31
N SER A 154 5.91 96.95 9.16
CA SER A 154 7.17 96.19 9.17
C SER A 154 7.28 95.25 10.39
N GLU A 155 6.65 95.61 11.53
CA GLU A 155 6.58 94.75 12.70
C GLU A 155 5.74 93.48 12.45
N ILE A 156 4.58 93.60 11.81
CA ILE A 156 3.71 92.45 11.49
C ILE A 156 4.41 91.55 10.47
N ARG A 157 5.02 92.15 9.44
CA ARG A 157 5.81 91.40 8.46
C ARG A 157 6.94 90.61 9.11
N ASN A 158 7.73 91.25 9.95
CA ASN A 158 8.83 90.58 10.65
C ASN A 158 8.34 89.44 11.56
N LYS A 159 7.17 89.59 12.20
CA LYS A 159 6.58 88.52 13.02
C LYS A 159 6.10 87.35 12.16
N ILE A 160 5.48 87.63 11.01
CA ILE A 160 5.05 86.60 10.05
C ILE A 160 6.26 85.85 9.50
N GLU A 161 7.27 86.56 9.01
CA GLU A 161 8.51 85.96 8.48
C GLU A 161 9.25 85.13 9.54
N LYS A 162 9.21 85.54 10.81
CA LYS A 162 9.77 84.74 11.91
C LYS A 162 8.96 83.45 12.12
N ALA A 163 7.64 83.54 12.17
CA ALA A 163 6.79 82.36 12.37
C ALA A 163 6.83 81.40 11.17
N GLU A 164 6.93 81.91 9.94
CA GLU A 164 7.11 81.07 8.75
C GLU A 164 8.44 80.30 8.81
N ARG A 165 9.53 80.94 9.26
CA ARG A 165 10.81 80.24 9.50
C ARG A 165 10.73 79.19 10.60
N GLU A 166 10.05 79.49 11.72
CA GLU A 166 9.84 78.52 12.80
C GLU A 166 9.02 77.30 12.32
N LEU A 167 8.06 77.51 11.41
CA LEU A 167 7.29 76.42 10.78
C LEU A 167 8.14 75.61 9.79
N GLU A 168 9.02 76.25 9.02
CA GLU A 168 9.96 75.58 8.12
C GLU A 168 10.96 74.72 8.91
N GLU A 169 11.54 75.26 9.98
CA GLU A 169 12.42 74.50 10.88
C GLU A 169 11.69 73.32 11.55
N ALA A 170 10.42 73.50 11.92
CA ALA A 170 9.62 72.43 12.49
C ALA A 170 9.26 71.35 11.47
N HIS A 171 8.99 71.72 10.21
CA HIS A 171 8.81 70.77 9.12
C HIS A 171 10.08 69.93 8.91
N ASP A 172 11.24 70.57 8.80
CA ASP A 172 12.51 69.87 8.61
C ASP A 172 12.80 68.89 9.76
N GLN A 173 12.53 69.30 11.01
CA GLN A 173 12.65 68.43 12.18
C GLN A 173 11.68 67.26 12.11
N PHE A 174 10.41 67.51 11.78
CA PHE A 174 9.39 66.47 11.64
C PHE A 174 9.76 65.43 10.57
N ILE A 175 10.29 65.87 9.43
CA ILE A 175 10.75 64.97 8.37
C ILE A 175 11.97 64.15 8.81
N GLU A 176 12.92 64.77 9.51
CA GLU A 176 14.08 64.04 10.02
C GLU A 176 13.69 63.04 11.12
N ASP A 177 12.77 63.39 12.02
CA ASP A 177 12.25 62.49 13.04
C ASP A 177 11.55 61.27 12.40
N GLN A 178 10.69 61.48 11.40
CA GLN A 178 10.10 60.37 10.64
C GLN A 178 11.16 59.50 9.96
N ARG A 179 12.22 60.11 9.43
CA ARG A 179 13.32 59.37 8.81
C ARG A 179 14.07 58.53 9.84
N GLN A 180 14.35 59.08 11.02
CA GLN A 180 15.02 58.35 12.10
C GLN A 180 14.15 57.21 12.62
N GLU A 181 12.84 57.43 12.77
CA GLU A 181 11.88 56.39 13.14
C GLU A 181 11.84 55.27 12.10
N ALA A 182 11.71 55.59 10.80
CA ALA A 182 11.74 54.61 9.72
C ALA A 182 13.06 53.82 9.66
N LEU A 183 14.19 54.48 9.95
CA LEU A 183 15.49 53.81 10.06
C LEU A 183 15.53 52.86 11.26
N ALA A 184 14.99 53.27 12.41
CA ALA A 184 14.91 52.44 13.62
C ALA A 184 14.00 51.23 13.41
N GLU A 185 12.83 51.41 12.79
CA GLU A 185 11.92 50.32 12.42
C GLU A 185 12.60 49.33 11.47
N ARG A 186 13.30 49.82 10.43
CA ARG A 186 14.03 48.97 9.50
C ARG A 186 15.16 48.20 10.18
N GLN A 187 15.87 48.81 11.13
CA GLN A 187 16.88 48.13 11.92
C GLN A 187 16.27 47.05 12.81
N ALA A 188 15.13 47.33 13.45
CA ALA A 188 14.40 46.36 14.27
C ALA A 188 13.90 45.20 13.42
N GLU A 189 13.39 45.45 12.21
CA GLU A 189 12.97 44.41 11.26
C GLU A 189 14.15 43.52 10.85
N ILE A 190 15.29 44.11 10.48
CA ILE A 190 16.51 43.36 10.13
C ILE A 190 16.98 42.51 11.31
N ALA A 191 16.95 43.04 12.54
CA ALA A 191 17.31 42.31 13.75
C ALA A 191 16.34 41.13 14.01
N ALA A 192 15.04 41.34 13.83
CA ALA A 192 14.02 40.31 13.97
C ALA A 192 14.18 39.21 12.92
N GLN A 193 14.44 39.57 11.65
CA GLN A 193 14.70 38.60 10.58
C GLN A 193 15.94 37.75 10.87
N LYS A 194 17.05 38.37 11.31
CA LYS A 194 18.26 37.63 11.72
C LYS A 194 18.01 36.69 12.89
N ALA A 195 17.28 37.14 13.91
CA ALA A 195 16.92 36.31 15.05
C ALA A 195 16.03 35.13 14.64
N ALA A 196 15.08 35.34 13.72
CA ALA A 196 14.24 34.29 13.17
C ALA A 196 15.05 33.28 12.34
N GLU A 197 15.96 33.74 11.48
CA GLU A 197 16.86 32.88 10.70
C GLU A 197 17.78 32.04 11.60
N GLU A 198 18.35 32.64 12.64
CA GLU A 198 19.18 31.93 13.62
C GLU A 198 18.36 30.89 14.41
N ALA A 199 17.15 31.23 14.85
CA ALA A 199 16.25 30.30 15.52
C ALA A 199 15.86 29.13 14.61
N GLU A 200 15.57 29.38 13.33
CA GLU A 200 15.29 28.32 12.35
C GLU A 200 16.52 27.43 12.12
N ARG A 201 17.71 28.02 12.02
CA ARG A 201 18.96 27.27 11.88
C ARG A 201 19.20 26.35 13.09
N LEU A 202 18.96 26.84 14.30
CA LEU A 202 19.07 26.04 15.52
C LEU A 202 18.06 24.90 15.55
N ARG A 203 16.79 25.16 15.18
CA ARG A 203 15.76 24.12 15.05
C ARG A 203 16.15 23.04 14.05
N LYS A 204 16.61 23.42 12.84
CA LYS A 204 17.09 22.46 11.83
C LYS A 204 18.27 21.64 12.33
N LEU A 205 19.20 22.25 13.08
CA LEU A 205 20.33 21.54 13.66
C LEU A 205 19.89 20.53 14.73
N GLU A 206 18.93 20.89 15.57
CA GLU A 206 18.35 20.01 16.58
C GLU A 206 17.58 18.84 15.93
N GLU A 207 16.77 19.12 14.91
CA GLU A 207 16.05 18.10 14.14
C GLU A 207 17.00 17.13 13.44
N GLN A 208 18.08 17.63 12.84
CA GLN A 208 19.12 16.78 12.24
C GLN A 208 19.82 15.89 13.27
N LYS A 209 20.11 16.42 14.47
CA LYS A 209 20.69 15.62 15.57
C LYS A 209 19.71 14.54 16.04
N ALA A 210 18.45 14.89 16.25
CA ALA A 210 17.41 13.95 16.65
C ALA A 210 17.20 12.86 15.59
N ALA A 211 17.16 13.21 14.30
CA ALA A 211 17.05 12.26 13.20
C ALA A 211 18.28 11.35 13.09
N ALA A 212 19.49 11.88 13.30
CA ALA A 212 20.71 11.07 13.31
C ALA A 212 20.73 10.09 14.50
N GLU A 213 20.28 10.51 15.68
CA GLU A 213 20.15 9.63 16.84
C GLU A 213 19.08 8.55 16.63
N ALA A 214 17.92 8.92 16.06
CA ALA A 214 16.86 7.97 15.72
C ALA A 214 17.36 6.91 14.71
N ARG A 215 18.09 7.31 13.66
CA ARG A 215 18.70 6.38 12.69
C ARG A 215 19.70 5.43 13.36
N LYS A 216 20.52 5.92 14.30
CA LYS A 216 21.44 5.06 15.05
C LYS A 216 20.69 4.01 15.88
N LYS A 217 19.62 4.43 16.58
CA LYS A 217 18.78 3.51 17.37
C LYS A 217 18.06 2.49 16.48
N GLU A 218 17.55 2.91 15.32
CA GLU A 218 16.91 2.02 14.36
C GLU A 218 17.91 1.01 13.77
N GLU A 219 19.13 1.44 13.42
CA GLU A 219 20.19 0.55 12.94
C GLU A 219 20.62 -0.46 14.02
N GLU A 220 20.77 -0.03 15.27
CA GLU A 220 21.07 -0.90 16.39
C GLU A 220 19.95 -1.93 16.63
N GLN A 221 18.68 -1.49 16.61
CA GLN A 221 17.54 -2.38 16.70
C GLN A 221 17.47 -3.38 15.54
N ARG A 222 17.74 -2.96 14.30
CA ARG A 222 17.82 -3.88 13.14
C ARG A 222 18.91 -4.92 13.35
N LYS A 223 20.09 -4.54 13.83
CA LYS A 223 21.18 -5.49 14.14
C LYS A 223 20.76 -6.50 15.21
N ILE A 224 20.08 -6.05 16.27
CA ILE A 224 19.56 -6.93 17.33
C ILE A 224 18.48 -7.88 16.79
N GLN A 225 17.58 -7.39 15.94
CA GLN A 225 16.56 -8.23 15.32
C GLN A 225 17.17 -9.26 14.36
N GLU A 226 18.14 -8.85 13.55
CA GLU A 226 18.84 -9.74 12.62
C GLU A 226 19.63 -10.84 13.36
N THR A 227 20.30 -10.50 14.47
CA THR A 227 20.99 -11.51 15.29
C THR A 227 20.01 -12.45 15.98
N ALA A 228 18.90 -11.94 16.52
CA ALA A 228 17.85 -12.76 17.13
C ALA A 228 17.18 -13.69 16.10
N GLU A 229 16.95 -13.23 14.87
CA GLU A 229 16.40 -14.02 13.78
C GLU A 229 17.38 -15.11 13.33
N LYS A 230 18.67 -14.77 13.15
CA LYS A 230 19.72 -15.75 12.85
C LYS A 230 19.80 -16.84 13.93
N GLU A 231 19.72 -16.47 15.21
CA GLU A 231 19.72 -17.44 16.30
C GLU A 231 18.47 -18.32 16.30
N ARG A 232 17.29 -17.75 16.01
CA ARG A 232 16.04 -18.51 15.86
C ARG A 232 16.12 -19.51 14.71
N ILE A 233 16.62 -19.10 13.55
CA ILE A 233 16.81 -19.99 12.40
C ILE A 233 17.79 -21.11 12.76
N ARG A 234 18.90 -20.80 13.45
CA ARG A 234 19.86 -21.80 13.91
C ARG A 234 19.20 -22.83 14.84
N LYS A 235 18.43 -22.39 15.83
CA LYS A 235 17.69 -23.29 16.74
C LYS A 235 16.67 -24.15 16.01
N GLN A 236 15.94 -23.59 15.05
CA GLN A 236 15.01 -24.37 14.22
C GLN A 236 15.73 -25.44 13.39
N GLN A 237 16.89 -25.11 12.81
CA GLN A 237 17.71 -26.08 12.08
C GLN A 237 18.27 -27.17 12.99
N GLU A 238 18.70 -26.81 14.20
CA GLU A 238 19.14 -27.77 15.23
C GLU A 238 17.99 -28.71 15.63
N GLU A 239 16.79 -28.18 15.93
CA GLU A 239 15.59 -28.95 16.25
C GLU A 239 15.13 -29.86 15.10
N GLU A 240 15.16 -29.37 13.85
CA GLU A 240 14.80 -30.16 12.68
C GLU A 240 15.83 -31.28 12.42
N ALA A 241 17.12 -30.98 12.58
CA ALA A 241 18.18 -31.99 12.50
C ALA A 241 18.08 -33.04 13.62
N GLU A 242 17.63 -32.65 14.81
CA GLU A 242 17.36 -33.58 15.91
C GLU A 242 16.13 -34.46 15.61
N LYS A 243 15.02 -33.89 15.12
CA LYS A 243 13.85 -34.66 14.67
C LYS A 243 14.21 -35.66 13.56
N ARG A 244 14.99 -35.24 12.57
CA ARG A 244 15.46 -36.15 11.49
C ARG A 244 16.31 -37.29 12.04
N ARG A 245 17.17 -37.02 13.03
CA ARG A 245 17.94 -38.07 13.72
C ARG A 245 17.04 -39.04 14.47
N GLN A 246 16.06 -38.54 15.22
CA GLN A 246 15.08 -39.37 15.92
C GLN A 246 14.22 -40.21 14.95
N GLU A 247 13.80 -39.64 13.82
CA GLU A 247 13.07 -40.38 12.78
C GLU A 247 13.94 -41.45 12.10
N GLU A 248 15.21 -41.17 11.84
CA GLU A 248 16.14 -42.14 11.27
C GLU A 248 16.43 -43.30 12.25
N GLU A 249 16.61 -42.99 13.54
CA GLU A 249 16.74 -44.00 14.60
C GLU A 249 15.46 -44.84 14.73
N ALA A 250 14.28 -44.23 14.70
CA ALA A 250 13.00 -44.95 14.72
C ALA A 250 12.82 -45.86 13.49
N LYS A 251 13.21 -45.40 12.30
CA LYS A 251 13.21 -46.23 11.08
C LYS A 251 14.18 -47.42 11.18
N LYS A 252 15.39 -47.22 11.70
CA LYS A 252 16.36 -48.30 11.93
C LYS A 252 15.83 -49.33 12.92
N GLN A 253 15.19 -48.88 14.01
CA GLN A 253 14.55 -49.77 14.98
C GLN A 253 13.39 -50.57 14.35
N ALA A 254 12.54 -49.91 13.55
CA ALA A 254 11.45 -50.58 12.85
C ALA A 254 11.95 -51.62 11.82
N GLU A 255 13.01 -51.30 11.06
CA GLU A 255 13.63 -52.24 10.11
C GLU A 255 14.25 -53.45 10.82
N LEU A 256 14.88 -53.24 11.98
CA LEU A 256 15.44 -54.32 12.79
C LEU A 256 14.34 -55.25 13.32
N LEU A 257 13.24 -54.68 13.83
CA LEU A 257 12.08 -55.45 14.30
C LEU A 257 11.44 -56.27 13.16
N GLU A 258 11.30 -55.68 11.96
CA GLU A 258 10.74 -56.40 10.81
C GLU A 258 11.68 -57.52 10.32
N LYS A 259 13.00 -57.29 10.32
CA LYS A 259 13.99 -58.35 10.05
C LYS A 259 13.91 -59.50 11.04
N GLN A 260 13.72 -59.21 12.34
CA GLN A 260 13.52 -60.24 13.36
C GLN A 260 12.22 -61.03 13.14
N ARG A 261 11.13 -60.34 12.81
CA ARG A 261 9.83 -60.97 12.52
C ARG A 261 9.93 -61.93 11.32
N ILE A 262 10.56 -61.49 10.23
CA ILE A 262 10.78 -62.30 9.02
C ILE A 262 11.67 -63.52 9.33
N ALA A 263 12.73 -63.35 10.12
CA ALA A 263 13.60 -64.45 10.52
C ALA A 263 12.88 -65.48 11.40
N GLU A 264 12.02 -65.03 12.32
CA GLU A 264 11.19 -65.92 13.14
C GLU A 264 10.17 -66.69 12.30
N GLU A 265 9.54 -66.03 11.32
CA GLU A 265 8.59 -66.63 10.39
C GLU A 265 9.26 -67.69 9.51
N GLN A 266 10.48 -67.44 9.02
CA GLN A 266 11.27 -68.44 8.30
C GLN A 266 11.71 -69.61 9.18
N ARG A 267 12.03 -69.38 10.46
CA ARG A 267 12.37 -70.44 11.40
C ARG A 267 11.17 -71.36 11.66
N LYS A 268 9.98 -70.80 11.88
CA LYS A 268 8.73 -71.56 12.02
C LYS A 268 8.39 -72.36 10.76
N ALA A 269 8.56 -71.76 9.58
CA ALA A 269 8.34 -72.46 8.31
C ALA A 269 9.34 -73.62 8.10
N ALA A 270 10.61 -73.46 8.52
CA ALA A 270 11.61 -74.53 8.47
C ALA A 270 11.29 -75.68 9.44
N GLU A 271 10.81 -75.35 10.65
CA GLU A 271 10.42 -76.34 11.67
C GLU A 271 9.20 -77.16 11.25
N GLU A 272 8.18 -76.50 10.68
CA GLU A 272 6.99 -77.15 10.10
C GLU A 272 7.38 -78.11 8.96
N LYS A 273 8.29 -77.66 8.08
CA LYS A 273 8.77 -78.47 6.95
C LYS A 273 9.60 -79.68 7.40
N ALA A 274 10.39 -79.53 8.47
CA ALA A 274 11.13 -80.64 9.07
C ALA A 274 10.18 -81.67 9.73
N ARG A 275 9.10 -81.22 10.37
CA ARG A 275 8.07 -82.11 10.94
C ARG A 275 7.38 -82.94 9.85
N ILE A 276 6.97 -82.31 8.75
CA ILE A 276 6.31 -83.00 7.62
C ILE A 276 7.27 -84.01 6.96
N ALA A 277 8.55 -83.66 6.78
CA ALA A 277 9.55 -84.57 6.23
C ALA A 277 9.79 -85.80 7.12
N ALA A 278 9.84 -85.62 8.45
CA ALA A 278 9.98 -86.71 9.41
C ALA A 278 8.75 -87.65 9.42
N GLU A 279 7.55 -87.11 9.25
CA GLU A 279 6.30 -87.88 9.18
C GLU A 279 6.20 -88.70 7.88
N GLU A 280 6.65 -88.16 6.74
CA GLU A 280 6.70 -88.88 5.47
C GLU A 280 7.74 -90.01 5.49
N GLU A 281 8.88 -89.80 6.15
CA GLU A 281 9.92 -90.82 6.31
C GLU A 281 9.46 -91.97 7.24
N ALA A 282 8.75 -91.65 8.32
CA ALA A 282 8.11 -92.65 9.19
C ALA A 282 7.05 -93.48 8.44
N ARG A 283 6.26 -92.83 7.56
CA ARG A 283 5.25 -93.52 6.73
C ARG A 283 5.87 -94.42 5.66
N LYS A 284 7.00 -94.03 5.07
CA LYS A 284 7.77 -94.86 4.11
C LYS A 284 8.40 -96.07 4.79
N LYS A 285 8.96 -95.91 6.01
CA LYS A 285 9.48 -97.05 6.80
C LYS A 285 8.38 -98.06 7.16
N ALA A 286 7.20 -97.58 7.58
CA ALA A 286 6.07 -98.45 7.90
C ALA A 286 5.51 -99.22 6.68
N ALA A 287 5.51 -98.59 5.50
CA ALA A 287 5.07 -99.24 4.25
C ALA A 287 6.04 -100.32 3.76
N LEU A 288 7.36 -100.12 3.93
CA LEU A 288 8.38 -101.08 3.51
C LEU A 288 8.39 -102.33 4.41
N GLU A 289 8.15 -102.17 5.71
CA GLU A 289 8.06 -103.29 6.66
C GLU A 289 6.80 -104.14 6.45
N ALA A 290 5.69 -103.52 6.01
CA ALA A 290 4.47 -104.23 5.64
C ALA A 290 4.61 -105.04 4.34
N GLN A 291 5.38 -104.54 3.36
CA GLN A 291 5.69 -105.29 2.13
C GLN A 291 6.62 -106.48 2.39
N LEU A 292 7.64 -106.32 3.24
CA LEU A 292 8.55 -107.42 3.59
C LEU A 292 7.85 -108.57 4.33
N LYS A 293 6.89 -108.25 5.22
CA LYS A 293 6.08 -109.29 5.89
C LYS A 293 5.10 -109.99 4.93
N ALA A 294 4.55 -109.29 3.94
CA ALA A 294 3.68 -109.88 2.93
C ALA A 294 4.45 -110.77 1.92
N GLU A 295 5.68 -110.42 1.58
CA GLU A 295 6.53 -111.19 0.64
C GLU A 295 7.12 -112.46 1.28
N GLU A 296 7.42 -112.44 2.58
CA GLU A 296 7.92 -113.61 3.32
C GLU A 296 6.83 -114.67 3.54
N GLU A 297 5.58 -114.26 3.73
CA GLU A 297 4.42 -115.17 3.88
C GLU A 297 3.99 -115.79 2.53
N ALA A 298 4.16 -115.05 1.42
CA ALA A 298 3.97 -115.56 0.06
C ALA A 298 5.07 -116.56 -0.37
N ARG A 299 6.32 -116.34 0.07
CA ARG A 299 7.45 -117.24 -0.23
C ARG A 299 7.41 -118.56 0.56
N LYS A 300 6.84 -118.57 1.77
CA LYS A 300 6.57 -119.82 2.53
C LYS A 300 5.48 -120.68 1.89
N LYS A 301 4.39 -120.08 1.39
CA LYS A 301 3.32 -120.82 0.69
C LYS A 301 3.77 -121.37 -0.68
N ALA A 302 4.63 -120.64 -1.41
CA ALA A 302 5.16 -121.10 -2.69
C ALA A 302 6.22 -122.22 -2.55
N ALA A 303 6.99 -122.26 -1.44
CA ALA A 303 7.97 -123.31 -1.18
C ALA A 303 7.34 -124.64 -0.75
N GLU A 304 6.20 -124.60 -0.04
CA GLU A 304 5.45 -125.79 0.40
C GLU A 304 4.70 -126.47 -0.76
N GLU A 305 4.20 -125.69 -1.73
CA GLU A 305 3.52 -126.22 -2.91
C GLU A 305 4.51 -126.78 -3.96
N ALA A 306 5.71 -126.21 -4.08
CA ALA A 306 6.78 -126.76 -4.92
C ALA A 306 7.34 -128.10 -4.39
N ALA A 307 7.42 -128.28 -3.06
CA ALA A 307 7.85 -129.54 -2.44
C ALA A 307 6.81 -130.67 -2.58
N ARG A 308 5.50 -130.34 -2.60
CA ARG A 308 4.42 -131.32 -2.83
C ARG A 308 4.40 -131.83 -4.28
N ILE A 309 4.65 -130.97 -5.26
CA ILE A 309 4.68 -131.33 -6.69
C ILE A 309 5.92 -132.16 -7.04
N GLU A 310 7.07 -131.95 -6.39
CA GLU A 310 8.26 -132.78 -6.61
C GLU A 310 8.15 -134.16 -5.95
N ALA A 311 7.51 -134.26 -4.78
CA ALA A 311 7.26 -135.52 -4.10
C ALA A 311 6.26 -136.41 -4.87
N GLU A 312 5.21 -135.83 -5.46
CA GLU A 312 4.22 -136.55 -6.28
C GLU A 312 4.81 -137.03 -7.62
N ARG A 313 5.70 -136.25 -8.25
CA ARG A 313 6.41 -136.67 -9.47
C ARG A 313 7.42 -137.80 -9.23
N LYS A 314 8.12 -137.82 -8.08
CA LYS A 314 9.02 -138.93 -7.72
C LYS A 314 8.25 -140.20 -7.34
N ALA A 315 7.09 -140.08 -6.69
CA ALA A 315 6.23 -141.23 -6.36
C ALA A 315 5.64 -141.89 -7.62
N ASN A 316 5.15 -141.10 -8.59
CA ASN A 316 4.60 -141.63 -9.84
C ASN A 316 5.67 -142.28 -10.75
N LEU A 317 6.91 -141.77 -10.75
CA LEU A 317 8.01 -142.36 -11.53
C LEU A 317 8.46 -143.72 -10.96
N ILE A 318 8.45 -143.87 -9.63
CA ILE A 318 8.80 -145.12 -8.96
C ILE A 318 7.68 -146.17 -9.14
N ALA A 319 6.40 -145.77 -9.09
CA ALA A 319 5.27 -146.66 -9.36
C ALA A 319 5.26 -147.16 -10.82
N GLN A 320 5.55 -146.29 -11.79
CA GLN A 320 5.58 -146.64 -13.21
C GLN A 320 6.76 -147.58 -13.57
N GLN A 321 7.90 -147.45 -12.89
CA GLN A 321 9.05 -148.35 -13.06
C GLN A 321 8.83 -149.72 -12.40
N GLN A 322 8.10 -149.81 -11.29
CA GLN A 322 7.73 -151.08 -10.66
C GLN A 322 6.64 -151.84 -11.43
N GLU A 323 5.70 -151.14 -12.06
CA GLU A 323 4.67 -151.75 -12.90
C GLU A 323 5.26 -152.31 -14.22
N GLN A 324 6.18 -151.58 -14.86
CA GLN A 324 6.91 -152.08 -16.04
C GLN A 324 7.88 -153.24 -15.73
N ALA A 325 8.46 -153.29 -14.53
CA ALA A 325 9.31 -154.40 -14.10
C ALA A 325 8.51 -155.68 -13.76
N ASN A 326 7.29 -155.54 -13.23
CA ASN A 326 6.40 -156.68 -12.97
C ASN A 326 5.78 -157.24 -14.25
N ASN A 327 5.37 -156.40 -15.21
CA ASN A 327 4.86 -156.88 -16.50
C ASN A 327 5.92 -157.64 -17.32
N ARG A 328 7.19 -157.21 -17.30
CA ARG A 328 8.28 -157.98 -17.97
C ARG A 328 8.57 -159.32 -17.31
N ARG A 329 8.44 -159.41 -15.98
CA ARG A 329 8.61 -160.68 -15.24
C ARG A 329 7.44 -161.65 -15.46
N GLN A 330 6.21 -161.14 -15.59
CA GLN A 330 5.05 -161.96 -15.94
C GLN A 330 5.07 -162.41 -17.40
N GLU A 331 5.54 -161.59 -18.34
CA GLU A 331 5.71 -161.98 -19.74
C GLU A 331 6.82 -163.04 -19.93
N GLU A 332 7.95 -162.97 -19.20
CA GLU A 332 8.99 -164.01 -19.24
C GLU A 332 8.54 -165.35 -18.66
N LEU A 333 7.76 -165.35 -17.58
CA LEU A 333 7.23 -166.58 -16.95
C LEU A 333 6.20 -167.27 -17.86
N VAL A 334 5.30 -166.52 -18.49
CA VAL A 334 4.31 -167.06 -19.45
C VAL A 334 4.99 -167.62 -20.71
N LYS A 335 6.10 -167.01 -21.15
CA LYS A 335 6.87 -167.49 -22.31
C LYS A 335 7.65 -168.77 -22.00
N GLN A 336 8.22 -168.89 -20.79
CA GLN A 336 8.91 -170.11 -20.34
C GLN A 336 7.95 -171.26 -20.06
N GLU A 337 6.73 -170.98 -19.58
CA GLU A 337 5.70 -171.99 -19.33
C GLU A 337 5.07 -172.49 -20.65
N ALA A 338 4.86 -171.60 -21.63
CA ALA A 338 4.41 -171.98 -22.98
C ALA A 338 5.46 -172.80 -23.76
N GLU A 339 6.75 -172.47 -23.63
CA GLU A 339 7.84 -173.21 -24.29
C GLU A 339 8.08 -174.62 -23.68
N LYS A 340 7.75 -174.79 -22.38
CA LYS A 340 7.81 -176.07 -21.68
C LYS A 340 6.63 -176.98 -22.04
N ILE A 341 5.43 -176.42 -22.16
CA ILE A 341 4.22 -177.13 -22.61
C ILE A 341 4.34 -177.57 -24.08
N GLU A 342 4.93 -176.75 -24.97
CA GLU A 342 5.18 -177.10 -26.37
C GLU A 342 6.22 -178.24 -26.49
N LYS A 343 7.29 -178.22 -25.69
CA LYS A 343 8.31 -179.29 -25.64
C LYS A 343 7.78 -180.60 -25.07
N GLU A 344 6.94 -180.56 -24.04
CA GLU A 344 6.28 -181.75 -23.48
C GLU A 344 5.25 -182.34 -24.46
N ARG A 345 4.48 -181.49 -25.17
CA ARG A 345 3.56 -181.94 -26.22
C ARG A 345 4.28 -182.62 -27.40
N ILE A 346 5.41 -182.07 -27.85
CA ILE A 346 6.21 -182.66 -28.93
C ILE A 346 6.88 -183.98 -28.47
N ALA A 347 7.29 -184.08 -27.20
CA ALA A 347 7.86 -185.30 -26.63
C ALA A 347 6.80 -186.42 -26.43
N GLU A 348 5.58 -186.08 -26.01
CA GLU A 348 4.45 -187.01 -25.87
C GLU A 348 4.01 -187.56 -27.24
N GLN A 349 3.91 -186.69 -28.24
CA GLN A 349 3.47 -187.05 -29.60
C GLN A 349 4.46 -187.98 -30.31
N LEU A 350 5.76 -187.77 -30.11
CA LEU A 350 6.81 -188.67 -30.60
C LEU A 350 6.84 -190.00 -29.84
N ARG A 351 6.49 -190.01 -28.54
CA ARG A 351 6.34 -191.26 -27.76
C ARG A 351 5.18 -192.10 -28.26
N ILE A 352 4.06 -191.47 -28.60
CA ILE A 352 2.87 -192.13 -29.17
C ILE A 352 3.15 -192.66 -30.58
N GLU A 353 3.87 -191.91 -31.43
CA GLU A 353 4.31 -192.41 -32.76
C GLU A 353 5.34 -193.54 -32.65
N ALA A 354 6.22 -193.52 -31.67
CA ALA A 354 7.19 -194.59 -31.41
C ALA A 354 6.50 -195.86 -30.86
N GLU A 355 5.49 -195.72 -30.00
CA GLU A 355 4.66 -196.85 -29.53
C GLU A 355 3.82 -197.44 -30.67
N GLU A 356 3.23 -196.63 -31.55
CA GLU A 356 2.49 -197.12 -32.72
C GLU A 356 3.41 -197.82 -33.75
N ARG A 357 4.63 -197.31 -33.96
CA ARG A 357 5.61 -198.01 -34.83
C ARG A 357 6.09 -199.31 -34.22
N ALA A 358 6.38 -199.34 -32.91
CA ALA A 358 6.74 -200.58 -32.22
C ALA A 358 5.59 -201.60 -32.24
N LYS A 359 4.33 -201.13 -32.20
CA LYS A 359 3.15 -202.00 -32.33
C LYS A 359 2.95 -202.52 -33.76
N LYS A 360 3.21 -201.72 -34.79
CA LYS A 360 3.21 -202.15 -36.21
C LYS A 360 4.36 -203.11 -36.53
N GLU A 361 5.56 -202.89 -35.98
CA GLU A 361 6.68 -203.82 -36.12
C GLU A 361 6.43 -205.13 -35.36
N ALA A 362 5.77 -205.09 -34.20
CA ALA A 362 5.36 -206.30 -33.48
C ALA A 362 4.25 -207.07 -34.21
N GLU A 363 3.33 -206.38 -34.90
CA GLU A 363 2.25 -207.01 -35.67
C GLU A 363 2.74 -207.59 -37.01
N GLU A 364 3.74 -206.97 -37.67
CA GLU A 364 4.32 -207.56 -38.89
C GLU A 364 5.30 -208.71 -38.57
N LEU A 365 5.99 -208.65 -37.43
CA LEU A 365 6.75 -209.79 -36.90
C LEU A 365 5.82 -210.96 -36.50
N ALA A 366 4.55 -210.69 -36.17
CA ALA A 366 3.51 -211.70 -35.97
C ALA A 366 2.96 -212.25 -37.30
N ARG A 367 2.90 -211.45 -38.38
CA ARG A 367 2.53 -211.95 -39.72
C ARG A 367 3.62 -212.81 -40.37
N LYS A 368 4.89 -212.62 -40.02
CA LYS A 368 5.99 -213.55 -40.36
C LYS A 368 5.92 -214.90 -39.63
N LYS A 369 4.96 -215.11 -38.72
CA LYS A 369 4.80 -216.36 -37.96
C LYS A 369 3.45 -217.08 -38.17
N ALA A 370 2.59 -216.59 -39.06
CA ALA A 370 1.32 -217.26 -39.40
C ALA A 370 1.27 -217.88 -40.81
N ALA A 371 2.39 -217.86 -41.55
CA ALA A 371 2.67 -218.66 -42.75
C ALA A 371 4.20 -218.63 -42.92
N GLU A 372 5.01 -219.66 -42.64
CA GLU A 372 4.84 -221.10 -42.92
C GLU A 372 4.34 -221.41 -44.32
#